data_AF-K5WK19-F1
#
_entry.id   AF-K5WK19-F1
#
_cell.length_a   1.000
_cell.length_b   1.000
_cell.length_c   1.000
_cell.angle_alpha   90.00
_cell.angle_beta   90.00
_cell.angle_gamma   90.00
#
_symmetry.space_group_name_H-M   'P 1'
#
loop_
_entity.id
_entity.type
_entity.pdbx_description
1 polymer ?
#
loop_
_entity_poly.entity_id
_entity_poly.type
_entity_poly.pdbx_seq_one_letter_code
_entity_poly.pdbx_strand_id
1 'polypeptide(L)' 'MSVIHLDCLLRGAHLMPIFGTRRMPVNFRFEWTLDAFEAFYVNQFIDHHTHELLCSPP' A
#
# COMPACT_ATOMS: atom_id res chain seq x y z
N MET A 1 -8.41 10.94 8.73
CA MET A 1 -7.97 9.89 7.79
C MET A 1 -7.89 10.51 6.41
N SER A 2 -6.79 10.30 5.70
CA SER A 2 -6.60 10.79 4.33
C SER A 2 -6.44 9.59 3.39
N VAL A 3 -7.01 9.66 2.20
CA VAL A 3 -6.85 8.68 1.12
C VAL A 3 -6.00 9.32 0.04
N ILE A 4 -4.93 8.66 -0.36
CA ILE A 4 -4.02 9.11 -1.43
C ILE A 4 -4.01 8.07 -2.55
N HIS A 5 -3.87 8.53 -3.79
CA HIS A 5 -3.74 7.62 -4.93
C HIS A 5 -2.35 6.97 -4.94
N LEU A 6 -2.25 5.72 -5.37
CA LEU A 6 -0.97 5.00 -5.43
C LEU A 6 0.02 5.68 -6.38
N ASP A 7 -0.46 6.34 -7.44
CA ASP A 7 0.40 7.11 -8.36
C ASP A 7 1.09 8.30 -7.70
N CYS A 8 0.63 8.73 -6.52
CA CYS A 8 1.27 9.79 -5.76
C CYS A 8 2.45 9.28 -4.91
N LEU A 9 2.71 7.96 -4.89
CA LEU A 9 3.86 7.37 -4.20
C LEU A 9 5.13 7.63 -5.00
N LEU A 10 5.90 8.63 -4.56
CA LEU A 10 7.20 8.99 -5.15
C LEU A 10 8.32 7.96 -4.88
N ARG A 11 8.11 7.04 -3.94
CA ARG A 11 9.07 6.00 -3.54
C ARG A 11 8.38 4.69 -3.22
N GLY A 12 9.18 3.61 -3.21
CA GLY A 12 8.74 2.33 -2.67
C GLY A 12 8.26 2.51 -1.23
N ALA A 13 7.08 1.99 -0.93
CA ALA A 13 6.50 1.95 0.39
C ALA A 13 5.95 0.55 0.64
N HIS A 14 5.96 0.10 1.90
CA HIS A 14 5.37 -1.19 2.24
C HIS A 14 3.84 -1.08 2.26
N LEU A 15 3.20 -1.65 1.24
CA LEU A 15 1.75 -1.67 1.06
C LEU A 15 1.18 -3.01 1.54
N MET A 16 0.26 -2.95 2.51
CA MET A 16 -0.47 -4.12 2.96
C MET A 16 -1.90 -4.09 2.39
N PRO A 17 -2.30 -5.06 1.54
CA PRO A 17 -3.65 -5.08 0.98
C PRO A 17 -4.71 -5.21 2.07
N ILE A 18 -5.84 -4.53 1.87
CA ILE A 18 -7.02 -4.71 2.71
C ILE A 18 -7.75 -5.97 2.25
N PHE A 19 -7.67 -7.03 3.05
CA PHE A 19 -8.30 -8.31 2.73
C PHE A 19 -9.82 -8.27 2.97
N GLY A 20 -10.55 -8.88 2.04
CA GLY A 20 -11.97 -9.18 2.21
C GLY A 20 -12.22 -10.51 2.90
N THR A 21 -13.47 -10.99 2.84
CA THR A 21 -13.90 -12.26 3.45
C THR A 21 -13.59 -13.49 2.60
N ARG A 22 -13.07 -13.31 1.39
CA ARG A 22 -12.76 -14.40 0.46
C ARG A 22 -11.38 -14.97 0.73
N ARG A 23 -11.24 -16.29 0.56
CA ARG A 23 -9.95 -16.97 0.62
C ARG A 23 -9.08 -16.58 -0.57
N MET A 24 -7.80 -16.36 -0.29
CA MET A 24 -6.80 -16.05 -1.31
C MET A 24 -6.51 -17.29 -2.17
N PRO A 25 -6.29 -17.13 -3.49
CA PRO A 25 -5.88 -18.24 -4.33
C PRO A 25 -4.54 -18.82 -3.87
N VAL A 26 -4.40 -20.15 -3.88
CA VAL A 26 -3.16 -20.84 -3.47
C VAL A 26 -1.97 -20.44 -4.35
N ASN A 27 -2.21 -20.14 -5.62
CA ASN A 27 -1.19 -19.77 -6.60
C ASN A 27 -1.16 -18.25 -6.86
N PHE A 28 -1.62 -17.44 -5.89
CA PHE A 28 -1.56 -15.99 -6.02
C PHE A 28 -0.12 -15.51 -6.01
N ARG A 29 0.25 -14.69 -6.99
CA ARG A 29 1.58 -14.08 -7.09
C ARG A 29 1.56 -12.67 -6.53
N PHE A 30 2.61 -12.30 -5.80
CA PHE A 30 2.74 -10.96 -5.22
C PHE A 30 2.71 -9.84 -6.27
N GLU A 31 3.12 -10.13 -7.51
CA GLU A 31 3.11 -9.18 -8.64
C GLU A 31 1.70 -8.69 -8.99
N TRP A 32 0.67 -9.50 -8.76
CA TRP A 32 -0.72 -9.13 -9.06
C TRP A 32 -1.38 -8.33 -7.95
N THR A 33 -0.67 -8.09 -6.85
CA THR A 33 -1.26 -7.47 -5.66
C THR A 33 -1.83 -6.09 -5.97
N LEU A 34 -1.12 -5.26 -6.74
CA LEU A 34 -1.57 -3.90 -7.06
C LEU A 34 -2.84 -3.87 -7.92
N ASP A 35 -3.03 -4.87 -8.79
CA ASP A 35 -4.23 -4.98 -9.64
C ASP A 35 -5.39 -5.71 -8.93
N ALA A 36 -5.06 -6.59 -7.98
CA ALA A 36 -6.04 -7.49 -7.35
C ALA A 36 -6.78 -6.87 -6.15
N PHE A 37 -6.25 -5.79 -5.57
CA PHE A 37 -6.82 -5.16 -4.38
C PHE A 37 -7.12 -3.69 -4.64
N GLU A 38 -8.29 -3.26 -4.17
CA GLU A 38 -8.78 -1.88 -4.38
C GLU A 38 -8.16 -0.87 -3.40
N ALA A 39 -7.63 -1.34 -2.27
CA ALA A 39 -7.11 -0.47 -1.22
C ALA A 39 -5.98 -1.13 -0.41
N PHE A 40 -5.10 -0.28 0.10
CA PHE A 40 -3.91 -0.66 0.84
C PHE A 40 -3.75 0.18 2.10
N TYR A 41 -3.29 -0.45 3.18
CA TYR A 41 -2.68 0.27 4.29
C TYR A 41 -1.22 0.57 3.96
N VAL A 42 -0.83 1.83 4.14
CA VAL A 42 0.56 2.28 4.03
C VAL A 42 1.17 2.26 5.42
N ASN A 43 2.24 1.47 5.61
CA ASN A 43 2.99 1.52 6.86
C ASN A 43 4.16 2.49 6.75
N GLN A 44 4.00 3.65 7.38
CA GLN A 44 5.00 4.73 7.43
C GLN A 44 6.27 4.39 8.25
N PHE A 45 6.26 3.30 9.03
CA PHE A 45 7.34 2.95 9.95
C PHE A 45 8.25 1.82 9.44
N ILE A 46 7.79 1.05 8.46
CA ILE A 46 8.57 -0.09 7.92
C ILE A 46 9.64 0.41 6.95
N ASP A 47 9.43 1.59 6.37
CA ASP A 47 10.34 2.17 5.41
C ASP A 47 10.94 3.46 5.98
N HIS A 48 12.21 3.38 6.38
CA HIS A 48 12.95 4.53 6.94
C HIS A 48 12.98 5.73 5.98
N HIS A 49 12.76 5.51 4.67
CA HIS A 49 12.73 6.54 3.64
C HIS A 49 11.34 7.13 3.37
N THR A 50 10.26 6.55 3.88
CA THR A 50 8.88 7.00 3.62
C THR A 50 8.38 8.04 4.64
N HIS A 51 9.14 8.26 5.73
CA HIS A 51 8.77 9.18 6.80
C HIS A 51 8.67 10.65 6.34
N GLU A 52 9.48 11.07 5.35
CA GLU A 52 9.50 12.47 4.88
C GLU A 52 8.29 12.85 4.02
N LEU A 53 7.64 11.90 3.34
CA LEU A 53 6.59 12.18 2.35
C LEU A 53 5.17 12.27 2.94
N LEU A 54 4.89 11.54 4.01
CA LEU A 54 3.57 11.54 4.66
C LEU A 54 3.41 12.65 5.71
N CYS A 55 4.52 13.26 6.15
CA CYS A 55 4.54 14.24 7.24
C CYS A 55 4.78 15.69 6.78
N SER A 56 4.71 15.99 5.48
CA SER A 56 4.58 17.37 5.01
C SER A 56 3.09 17.73 4.91
N PRO A 57 2.56 18.65 5.74
CA PRO A 57 1.25 19.24 5.47
C PRO A 57 1.33 20.09 4.18
N PRO A 58 0.20 20.35 3.49
CA PRO A 58 0.14 21.39 2.47
C PRO A 58 0.44 22.77 3.05
#